data_AF-A0A5J6V316-F1
#
_entry.id   AF-A0A5J6V316-F1
#
_cell.length_a   1.000
_cell.length_b   1.000
_cell.length_c   1.000
_cell.angle_alpha   90.00
_cell.angle_beta   90.00
_cell.angle_gamma   90.00
#
_symmetry.space_group_name_H-M   'P 1'
#
loop_
_entity.id
_entity.type
_entity.pdbx_description
1 polymer ?
#
loop_
_entity_poly.entity_id
_entity_poly.type
_entity_poly.pdbx_seq_one_letter_code
_entity_poly.pdbx_strand_id
1 'polypeptide(L)'
;MGTDMTIAQAQADVREVYSGGFGGPAVAAVVWLTAGVVASTVGVPVGAAVLFLGGAVLIFPANLLLNRLLTGRPDLPAGHPMRGLAIQSAATMAVMLLALWLLAPHLPAAFFPLAMIAVGSHYFPFAHLYGDNAFLVAGAIQSAAGLLLLMMGLGDVAAYAMAVLLAALSITLAVRRRGDHT
;
A
#
# COMPACT_ATOMS: atom_id res chain seq x y z
N MET A 1 2.42 -15.41 -33.16
CA MET A 1 1.68 -16.22 -32.17
C MET A 1 2.28 -15.86 -30.82
N GLY A 2 1.63 -14.96 -30.06
CA GLY A 2 2.12 -14.59 -28.74
C GLY A 2 2.04 -15.81 -27.85
N THR A 3 3.12 -16.16 -27.14
CA THR A 3 3.09 -17.25 -26.16
C THR A 3 2.09 -16.87 -25.08
N ASP A 4 1.00 -17.63 -24.96
CA ASP A 4 0.01 -17.44 -23.90
C ASP A 4 0.71 -17.63 -22.55
N MET A 5 0.94 -16.52 -21.85
CA MET A 5 1.53 -16.51 -20.52
C MET A 5 0.51 -17.06 -19.52
N THR A 6 0.87 -18.10 -18.79
CA THR A 6 0.03 -18.62 -17.70
C THR A 6 -0.04 -17.61 -16.54
N ILE A 7 -1.08 -17.69 -15.71
CA ILE A 7 -1.21 -16.82 -14.51
C ILE A 7 0.00 -16.96 -13.58
N ALA A 8 0.50 -18.18 -13.38
CA ALA A 8 1.66 -18.44 -12.53
C ALA A 8 2.94 -17.75 -13.06
N GLN A 9 3.16 -17.77 -14.38
CA GLN A 9 4.27 -17.06 -15.02
C GLN A 9 4.11 -15.55 -14.88
N ALA A 10 2.90 -15.02 -15.09
CA ALA A 10 2.62 -13.59 -14.91
C ALA A 10 2.87 -13.12 -13.47
N GLN A 11 2.45 -13.91 -12.47
CA GLN A 11 2.69 -13.60 -11.05
C GLN A 11 4.18 -13.68 -10.69
N ALA A 12 4.92 -14.62 -11.28
CA ALA A 12 6.37 -14.70 -11.09
C ALA A 12 7.09 -13.46 -11.67
N ASP A 13 6.74 -13.03 -12.89
CA ASP A 13 7.30 -11.82 -13.51
C ASP A 13 6.96 -10.56 -12.70
N VAL A 14 5.74 -10.48 -12.15
CA VAL A 14 5.35 -9.40 -11.21
C VAL A 14 6.27 -9.38 -9.98
N ARG A 15 6.51 -10.52 -9.32
CA ARG A 15 7.42 -10.59 -8.15
C ARG A 15 8.85 -10.26 -8.52
N GLU A 16 9.28 -10.54 -9.74
CA GLU A 16 10.61 -10.15 -10.21
C GLU A 16 10.69 -8.64 -10.39
N VAL A 17 9.83 -8.07 -11.24
CA VAL A 17 9.83 -6.64 -11.64
C VAL A 17 9.59 -5.72 -10.44
N TYR A 18 8.63 -6.04 -9.58
CA TYR A 18 8.28 -5.25 -8.40
C TYR A 18 9.02 -5.68 -7.13
N SER A 19 10.11 -6.43 -7.28
CA SER A 19 10.96 -6.85 -6.16
C SER A 19 10.19 -7.55 -5.02
N GLY A 20 9.19 -8.37 -5.34
CA GLY A 20 8.34 -9.04 -4.35
C GLY A 20 7.38 -8.11 -3.59
N GLY A 21 7.29 -6.84 -4.00
CA GLY A 21 6.32 -5.88 -3.48
C GLY A 21 6.67 -5.25 -2.13
N PHE A 22 7.87 -5.47 -1.57
CA PHE A 22 8.25 -4.90 -0.26
C PHE A 22 8.37 -3.37 -0.27
N GLY A 23 8.66 -2.79 -1.43
CA GLY A 23 8.94 -1.36 -1.61
C GLY A 23 7.75 -0.46 -1.29
N GLY A 24 6.56 -0.83 -1.78
CA GLY A 24 5.32 -0.09 -1.53
C GLY A 24 5.03 0.10 -0.04
N PRO A 25 4.94 -0.98 0.76
CA PRO A 25 4.76 -0.89 2.20
C PRO A 25 5.86 -0.12 2.94
N ALA A 26 7.13 -0.19 2.49
CA ALA A 26 8.21 0.59 3.10
C ALA A 26 7.99 2.11 2.95
N VAL A 27 7.72 2.57 1.73
CA VAL A 27 7.46 3.99 1.47
C VAL A 27 6.18 4.42 2.17
N ALA A 28 5.14 3.58 2.13
CA ALA A 28 3.89 3.84 2.81
C ALA A 28 4.07 4.01 4.33
N ALA A 29 4.89 3.17 4.98
CA ALA A 29 5.14 3.28 6.42
C ALA A 29 5.72 4.66 6.81
N VAL A 30 6.64 5.20 6.01
CA VAL A 30 7.21 6.54 6.22
C VAL A 30 6.15 7.63 6.03
N VAL A 31 5.33 7.53 4.97
CA VAL A 31 4.24 8.47 4.72
C VAL A 31 3.22 8.47 5.86
N TRP A 32 2.82 7.29 6.33
CA TRP A 32 1.88 7.12 7.44
C TRP A 32 2.43 7.66 8.76
N LEU A 33 3.70 7.40 9.07
CA LEU A 33 4.35 7.96 10.25
C LEU A 33 4.39 9.49 10.18
N THR A 34 4.77 10.05 9.03
CA THR A 34 4.80 11.50 8.82
C THR A 34 3.42 12.12 8.97
N ALA A 35 2.39 11.51 8.37
CA ALA A 35 1.00 11.95 8.49
C ALA A 35 0.52 11.93 9.95
N GLY A 36 0.87 10.89 10.71
CA GLY A 36 0.56 10.78 12.14
C GLY A 36 1.23 11.87 12.98
N VAL A 37 2.53 12.11 12.76
CA VAL A 37 3.27 13.19 13.45
C VAL A 37 2.65 14.54 13.14
N VAL A 38 2.38 14.86 11.88
CA VAL A 38 1.74 16.12 11.48
C VAL A 38 0.32 16.24 12.04
N ALA A 39 -0.46 15.16 12.05
CA ALA A 39 -1.79 15.19 12.65
C ALA A 39 -1.76 15.49 14.14
N SER A 40 -0.81 14.89 14.88
CA SER A 40 -0.67 15.08 16.33
C SER A 40 -0.11 16.45 16.73
N THR A 41 0.58 17.15 15.81
CA THR A 41 1.25 18.43 16.09
C THR A 41 0.54 19.63 15.49
N VAL A 42 -0.09 19.46 14.32
CA VAL A 42 -0.72 20.55 13.54
C VAL A 42 -2.23 20.33 13.44
N GLY A 43 -2.68 19.08 13.39
CA GLY A 43 -4.09 18.71 13.33
C GLY A 43 -4.42 17.74 12.19
N VAL A 44 -5.49 16.96 12.39
CA VAL A 44 -5.88 15.87 11.46
C VAL A 44 -6.07 16.33 10.02
N PRO A 45 -6.70 17.49 9.68
CA PRO A 45 -6.86 17.89 8.28
C PRO A 45 -5.53 18.05 7.53
N VAL A 46 -4.49 18.55 8.22
CA VAL A 46 -3.15 18.72 7.62
C VAL A 46 -2.45 17.36 7.50
N GLY A 47 -2.54 16.50 8.53
CA GLY A 47 -2.04 15.13 8.45
C GLY A 47 -2.73 14.30 7.35
N ALA A 48 -4.02 14.52 7.14
CA ALA A 48 -4.80 13.92 6.05
C ALA A 48 -4.30 14.37 4.68
N ALA A 49 -3.98 15.65 4.52
CA ALA A 49 -3.37 16.18 3.30
C ALA A 49 -2.00 15.53 3.03
N VAL A 50 -1.17 15.35 4.07
CA VAL A 50 0.11 14.63 3.97
C VAL A 50 -0.11 13.19 3.53
N LEU A 51 -1.09 12.49 4.11
CA LEU A 51 -1.39 11.12 3.74
C LEU A 51 -1.91 11.01 2.30
N PHE A 52 -2.75 11.94 1.84
CA PHE A 52 -3.23 11.96 0.46
C PHE A 52 -2.11 12.27 -0.53
N LEU A 53 -1.35 13.35 -0.33
CA LEU A 53 -0.27 13.73 -1.23
C LEU A 53 0.86 12.69 -1.23
N GLY A 54 1.27 12.23 -0.06
CA GLY A 54 2.26 11.16 0.05
C GLY A 54 1.75 9.84 -0.54
N GLY A 55 0.53 9.43 -0.18
CA GLY A 55 -0.05 8.15 -0.55
C GLY A 55 -0.42 8.04 -2.02
N ALA A 56 -1.17 9.01 -2.55
CA ALA A 56 -1.70 8.98 -3.90
C ALA A 56 -0.70 9.52 -4.94
N VAL A 57 0.20 10.42 -4.56
CA VAL A 57 1.10 11.09 -5.52
C VAL A 57 2.54 10.58 -5.42
N LEU A 58 3.07 10.34 -4.21
CA LEU A 58 4.50 10.03 -4.03
C LEU A 58 4.82 8.53 -4.04
N ILE A 59 3.96 7.67 -3.48
CA ILE A 59 4.26 6.23 -3.35
C ILE A 59 4.52 5.59 -4.72
N PHE A 60 3.68 5.87 -5.73
CA PHE A 60 3.84 5.27 -7.05
C PHE A 60 5.17 5.62 -7.72
N PRO A 61 5.55 6.90 -7.95
CA PRO A 61 6.83 7.23 -8.56
C PRO A 61 8.03 6.78 -7.71
N ALA A 62 7.93 6.83 -6.37
CA ALA A 62 8.98 6.31 -5.49
C ALA A 62 9.18 4.80 -5.69
N ASN A 63 8.09 4.04 -5.83
CA ASN A 63 8.16 2.60 -6.08
C ASN A 63 8.71 2.29 -7.48
N LEU A 64 8.34 3.05 -8.52
CA LEU A 64 8.92 2.91 -9.85
C LEU A 64 10.44 3.14 -9.85
N LEU A 65 10.90 4.18 -9.13
CA LEU A 65 12.33 4.44 -8.98
C LEU A 65 13.02 3.30 -8.24
N LEU A 66 12.45 2.83 -7.13
CA LEU A 66 12.99 1.72 -6.37
C LEU A 66 13.10 0.44 -7.21
N ASN A 67 12.06 0.10 -7.97
CA ASN A 67 12.09 -1.04 -8.87
C ASN A 67 13.20 -0.90 -9.91
N ARG A 68 13.32 0.28 -10.55
CA ARG A 68 14.38 0.54 -11.53
C ARG A 68 15.78 0.36 -10.93
N LEU A 69 15.99 0.79 -9.68
CA LEU A 69 17.27 0.63 -8.99
C LEU A 69 17.59 -0.82 -8.64
N LEU A 70 16.57 -1.62 -8.29
CA LEU A 70 16.75 -3.01 -7.82
C LEU A 70 16.74 -4.05 -8.94
N THR A 71 15.97 -3.83 -10.00
CA THR A 71 15.70 -4.84 -11.04
C THR A 71 16.11 -4.36 -12.44
N GLY A 72 16.48 -3.09 -12.59
CA GLY A 72 16.69 -2.45 -13.89
C GLY A 72 15.39 -2.13 -14.63
N ARG A 73 14.22 -2.54 -14.12
CA ARG A 73 12.90 -2.33 -14.72
C ARG A 73 12.02 -1.50 -13.78
N PRO A 74 11.51 -0.33 -14.21
CA PRO A 74 10.64 0.47 -13.35
C PRO A 74 9.25 -0.17 -13.17
N ASP A 75 8.73 -0.82 -14.21
CA ASP A 75 7.34 -1.27 -14.29
C ASP A 75 7.16 -2.48 -15.21
N LEU A 76 5.98 -3.10 -15.15
CA LEU A 76 5.56 -4.17 -16.07
C LEU A 76 5.48 -3.65 -17.51
N PRO A 77 5.92 -4.44 -18.51
CA PRO A 77 5.88 -4.02 -19.90
C PRO A 77 4.45 -3.83 -20.42
N ALA A 78 4.32 -3.03 -21.48
CA ALA A 78 3.04 -2.89 -22.18
C ALA A 78 2.55 -4.27 -22.68
N GLY A 79 1.26 -4.54 -22.52
CA GLY A 79 0.66 -5.84 -22.88
C GLY A 79 0.81 -6.94 -21.82
N HIS A 80 1.53 -6.70 -20.71
CA HIS A 80 1.59 -7.67 -19.61
C HIS A 80 0.19 -7.89 -19.01
N PRO A 81 -0.28 -9.14 -18.83
CA PRO A 81 -1.65 -9.44 -18.42
C PRO A 81 -2.04 -8.84 -17.06
N MET A 82 -1.07 -8.68 -16.14
CA MET A 82 -1.31 -8.10 -14.81
C MET A 82 -1.23 -6.57 -14.75
N ARG A 83 -0.81 -5.90 -15.83
CA ARG A 83 -0.64 -4.43 -15.84
C ARG A 83 -1.95 -3.70 -15.58
N GLY A 84 -3.05 -4.19 -16.17
CA GLY A 84 -4.39 -3.63 -15.96
C GLY A 84 -4.81 -3.68 -14.49
N LEU A 85 -4.60 -4.82 -13.83
CA LEU A 85 -4.92 -5.01 -12.42
C LEU A 85 -4.11 -4.07 -11.51
N ALA A 86 -2.81 -3.91 -11.78
CA ALA A 86 -1.95 -2.99 -11.03
C ALA A 86 -2.43 -1.53 -11.13
N ILE A 87 -2.72 -1.07 -12.35
CA ILE A 87 -3.20 0.30 -12.60
C ILE A 87 -4.57 0.53 -11.95
N GLN A 88 -5.52 -0.39 -12.14
CA GLN A 88 -6.86 -0.26 -11.58
C GLN A 88 -6.80 -0.22 -10.05
N SER A 89 -6.01 -1.10 -9.43
CA SER A 89 -5.86 -1.11 -7.97
C SER A 89 -5.27 0.20 -7.45
N ALA A 90 -4.22 0.73 -8.10
CA ALA A 90 -3.63 2.02 -7.72
C ALA A 90 -4.58 3.20 -7.92
N ALA A 91 -5.33 3.23 -9.04
CA ALA A 91 -6.31 4.27 -9.32
C ALA A 91 -7.45 4.26 -8.28
N THR A 92 -7.96 3.08 -7.92
CA THR A 92 -8.98 2.94 -6.88
C THR A 92 -8.49 3.49 -5.54
N MET A 93 -7.24 3.20 -5.15
CA MET A 93 -6.65 3.77 -3.92
C MET A 93 -6.59 5.30 -3.97
N ALA A 94 -6.12 5.87 -5.08
CA ALA A 94 -6.00 7.31 -5.22
C ALA A 94 -7.36 8.02 -5.07
N VAL A 95 -8.41 7.46 -5.67
CA VAL A 95 -9.78 7.98 -5.54
C VAL A 95 -10.30 7.85 -4.10
N MET A 96 -10.04 6.72 -3.43
CA MET A 96 -10.45 6.51 -2.04
C MET A 96 -9.77 7.49 -1.07
N LEU A 97 -8.47 7.72 -1.23
CA LEU A 97 -7.73 8.69 -0.39
C LEU A 97 -8.15 10.14 -0.67
N LEU A 98 -8.45 10.48 -1.93
CA LEU A 98 -9.01 11.79 -2.28
C LEU A 98 -10.34 12.02 -1.54
N ALA A 99 -11.26 11.05 -1.59
CA ALA A 99 -12.54 11.14 -0.92
C ALA A 99 -12.37 11.28 0.61
N LEU A 100 -11.51 10.46 1.23
CA LEU A 100 -11.25 10.52 2.67
C LEU A 100 -10.61 11.85 3.09
N TRP A 101 -9.68 12.37 2.30
CA TRP A 101 -9.05 13.66 2.59
C TRP A 101 -10.06 14.81 2.57
N LEU A 102 -10.96 14.84 1.57
CA LEU A 102 -12.03 15.84 1.50
C LEU A 102 -13.00 15.75 2.70
N LEU A 103 -13.19 14.56 3.28
CA LEU A 103 -14.03 14.33 4.46
C LEU A 103 -13.29 14.55 5.79
N ALA A 104 -11.97 14.64 5.79
CA ALA A 104 -11.15 14.75 7.01
C ALA A 104 -11.56 15.91 7.95
N PRO A 105 -11.94 17.10 7.46
CA PRO A 105 -12.42 18.19 8.34
C PRO A 105 -13.74 17.88 9.04
N HIS A 106 -14.57 17.01 8.45
CA HIS A 106 -15.90 16.67 8.96
C HIS A 106 -15.89 15.48 9.92
N LEU A 107 -14.90 14.59 9.79
CA LEU A 107 -14.79 13.36 10.56
C LEU A 107 -13.35 13.12 11.06
N PRO A 108 -12.73 14.08 11.78
CA PRO A 108 -11.30 14.02 12.11
C PRO A 108 -10.93 12.78 12.94
N ALA A 109 -11.75 12.41 13.92
CA ALA A 109 -11.50 11.23 14.75
C ALA A 109 -11.59 9.90 13.98
N ALA A 110 -12.36 9.86 12.88
CA ALA A 110 -12.55 8.65 12.08
C ALA A 110 -11.61 8.57 10.87
N PHE A 111 -10.94 9.66 10.49
CA PHE A 111 -10.14 9.73 9.26
C PHE A 111 -9.08 8.64 9.16
N PHE A 112 -8.15 8.54 10.13
CA PHE A 112 -7.07 7.56 10.06
C PHE A 112 -7.56 6.10 10.15
N PRO A 113 -8.51 5.75 11.05
CA PRO A 113 -9.11 4.42 11.04
C PRO A 113 -9.79 4.05 9.71
N LEU A 114 -10.55 4.96 9.10
CA LEU A 114 -11.17 4.74 7.79
C LEU A 114 -10.13 4.62 6.68
N ALA A 115 -9.06 5.42 6.73
CA ALA A 115 -7.92 5.29 5.82
C ALA A 115 -7.21 3.95 5.99
N MET A 116 -7.09 3.41 7.21
CA MET A 116 -6.53 2.07 7.44
C MET A 116 -7.37 0.99 6.75
N ILE A 117 -8.70 1.08 6.85
CA ILE A 117 -9.61 0.15 6.19
C ILE A 117 -9.48 0.24 4.66
N ALA A 118 -9.46 1.47 4.11
CA ALA A 118 -9.28 1.68 2.68
C ALA A 118 -7.94 1.11 2.19
N VAL A 119 -6.86 1.41 2.92
CA VAL A 119 -5.51 0.94 2.58
C VAL A 119 -5.35 -0.56 2.76
N GLY A 120 -5.86 -1.13 3.85
CA GLY A 120 -5.90 -2.59 4.05
C GLY A 120 -6.64 -3.30 2.93
N SER A 121 -7.81 -2.78 2.53
CA SER A 121 -8.61 -3.38 1.46
C SER A 121 -7.91 -3.36 0.09
N HIS A 122 -7.07 -2.35 -0.16
CA HIS A 122 -6.26 -2.26 -1.38
C HIS A 122 -5.18 -3.34 -1.49
N TYR A 123 -4.81 -4.00 -0.39
CA TYR A 123 -3.91 -5.15 -0.44
C TYR A 123 -4.60 -6.44 -0.89
N PHE A 124 -5.93 -6.55 -0.88
CA PHE A 124 -6.60 -7.78 -1.31
C PHE A 124 -6.34 -8.14 -2.80
N PRO A 125 -6.43 -7.20 -3.76
CA PRO A 125 -6.03 -7.47 -5.14
C PRO A 125 -4.57 -7.92 -5.29
N PHE A 126 -3.70 -7.55 -4.34
CA PHE A 126 -2.27 -7.83 -4.45
C PHE A 126 -1.96 -9.32 -4.29
N ALA A 127 -2.79 -10.08 -3.59
CA ALA A 127 -2.58 -11.52 -3.53
C ALA A 127 -2.78 -12.20 -4.89
N HIS A 128 -3.72 -11.71 -5.71
CA HIS A 128 -3.82 -12.18 -7.09
C HIS A 128 -2.69 -11.61 -7.97
N LEU A 129 -2.38 -10.32 -7.82
CA LEU A 129 -1.32 -9.65 -8.59
C LEU A 129 0.04 -10.32 -8.42
N TYR A 130 0.42 -10.61 -7.18
CA TYR A 130 1.72 -11.20 -6.82
C TYR A 130 1.68 -12.71 -6.66
N GLY A 131 0.50 -13.34 -6.57
CA GLY A 131 0.39 -14.77 -6.23
C GLY A 131 0.89 -15.10 -4.81
N ASP A 132 0.77 -14.17 -3.86
CA ASP A 132 1.26 -14.33 -2.48
C ASP A 132 0.18 -13.98 -1.45
N ASN A 133 -0.16 -14.94 -0.59
CA ASN A 133 -1.18 -14.79 0.46
C ASN A 133 -0.76 -13.83 1.58
N ALA A 134 0.50 -13.42 1.67
CA ALA A 134 0.94 -12.38 2.61
C ALA A 134 0.09 -11.10 2.49
N PHE A 135 -0.29 -10.75 1.26
CA PHE A 135 -1.11 -9.57 1.00
C PHE A 135 -2.56 -9.72 1.46
N LEU A 136 -3.15 -10.92 1.35
CA LEU A 136 -4.48 -11.19 1.93
C LEU A 136 -4.46 -11.04 3.45
N VAL A 137 -3.47 -11.66 4.10
CA VAL A 137 -3.31 -11.60 5.56
C VAL A 137 -3.08 -10.16 6.01
N ALA A 138 -2.20 -9.43 5.33
CA ALA A 138 -1.93 -8.04 5.65
C ALA A 138 -3.18 -7.16 5.48
N GLY A 139 -3.90 -7.29 4.36
CA GLY A 139 -5.13 -6.53 4.12
C GLY A 139 -6.20 -6.81 5.18
N ALA A 140 -6.35 -8.07 5.59
CA ALA A 140 -7.29 -8.45 6.64
C ALA A 140 -6.90 -7.84 8.00
N ILE A 141 -5.63 -7.95 8.40
CA ILE A 141 -5.12 -7.40 9.67
C ILE A 141 -5.27 -5.87 9.69
N GLN A 142 -4.88 -5.19 8.62
CA GLN A 142 -4.92 -3.73 8.54
C GLN A 142 -6.37 -3.21 8.56
N SER A 143 -7.26 -3.84 7.81
CA SER A 143 -8.68 -3.47 7.80
C SER A 143 -9.37 -3.77 9.14
N ALA A 144 -9.09 -4.93 9.75
CA ALA A 144 -9.64 -5.26 11.07
C ALA A 144 -9.10 -4.32 12.16
N ALA A 145 -7.81 -4.00 12.15
CA ALA A 145 -7.22 -3.05 13.09
C ALA A 145 -7.83 -1.66 12.92
N GLY A 146 -8.02 -1.19 11.68
CA GLY A 146 -8.70 0.08 11.42
C GLY A 146 -10.14 0.10 11.96
N LEU A 147 -10.90 -0.98 11.73
CA LEU A 147 -12.26 -1.12 12.25
C LEU A 147 -12.29 -1.11 13.79
N LEU A 148 -11.41 -1.87 14.44
CA LEU A 148 -11.31 -1.92 15.90
C LEU A 148 -10.96 -0.55 16.49
N LEU A 149 -9.96 0.14 15.94
CA LEU A 149 -9.56 1.47 16.41
C LEU A 149 -10.68 2.50 16.21
N LEU A 150 -11.45 2.39 15.12
CA LEU A 150 -12.64 3.21 14.89
C LEU A 150 -13.68 2.97 15.99
N MET A 151 -14.01 1.71 16.28
CA MET A 151 -15.01 1.35 17.30
C MET A 151 -14.58 1.74 18.73
N MET A 152 -13.27 1.72 19.01
CA MET A 152 -12.72 2.10 20.31
C MET A 152 -12.54 3.62 20.46
N GLY A 153 -12.78 4.42 19.41
CA GLY A 153 -12.51 5.85 19.41
C GLY A 153 -11.01 6.20 19.50
N LEU A 154 -10.13 5.29 19.10
CA LEU A 154 -8.66 5.43 19.17
C LEU A 154 -8.07 5.91 17.84
N GLY A 155 -8.69 6.94 17.25
CA GLY A 155 -8.30 7.48 15.94
C GLY A 155 -6.88 8.04 15.90
N ASP A 156 -6.42 8.65 16.99
CA ASP A 156 -5.11 9.31 17.07
C ASP A 156 -3.94 8.31 17.00
N VAL A 157 -4.18 7.04 17.34
CA VAL A 157 -3.16 5.97 17.31
C VAL A 157 -3.11 5.26 15.95
N ALA A 158 -4.18 5.36 15.16
CA ALA A 158 -4.35 4.61 13.91
C ALA A 158 -3.23 4.88 12.89
N ALA A 159 -2.76 6.12 12.79
CA ALA A 159 -1.66 6.46 11.88
C ALA A 159 -0.37 5.68 12.18
N TYR A 160 -0.02 5.63 13.47
CA TYR A 160 1.17 4.94 13.96
C TYR A 160 1.02 3.42 13.88
N ALA A 161 -0.15 2.89 14.24
CA ALA A 161 -0.45 1.46 14.12
C ALA A 161 -0.27 0.99 12.67
N MET A 162 -0.79 1.75 11.70
CA MET A 162 -0.65 1.42 10.30
C MET A 162 0.81 1.51 9.82
N ALA A 163 1.56 2.52 10.25
CA ALA A 163 2.98 2.62 9.94
C ALA A 163 3.76 1.37 10.40
N VAL A 164 3.48 0.87 11.61
CA VAL A 164 4.09 -0.36 12.14
C VAL A 164 3.68 -1.58 11.32
N LEU A 165 2.39 -1.73 11.00
CA LEU A 165 1.90 -2.87 10.20
C LEU A 165 2.53 -2.89 8.79
N LEU A 166 2.67 -1.72 8.15
CA LEU A 166 3.30 -1.59 6.84
C LEU A 166 4.80 -1.88 6.89
N ALA A 167 5.50 -1.41 7.92
CA ALA A 167 6.91 -1.74 8.14
C ALA A 167 7.11 -3.25 8.35
N ALA A 168 6.26 -3.88 9.17
CA ALA A 168 6.30 -5.33 9.40
C ALA A 168 6.03 -6.13 8.13
N LEU A 169 5.05 -5.72 7.31
CA LEU A 169 4.79 -6.32 6.00
C LEU A 169 6.00 -6.17 5.08
N SER A 170 6.58 -4.97 4.98
CA SER A 170 7.75 -4.72 4.15
C SER A 170 8.92 -5.63 4.53
N ILE A 171 9.25 -5.72 5.83
CA ILE A 171 10.32 -6.58 6.34
C ILE A 171 10.03 -8.04 6.00
N THR A 172 8.79 -8.49 6.21
CA THR A 172 8.38 -9.88 5.90
C THR A 172 8.59 -10.21 4.42
N LEU A 173 8.15 -9.33 3.51
CA LEU A 173 8.31 -9.52 2.06
C LEU A 173 9.79 -9.48 1.65
N ALA A 174 10.58 -8.57 2.23
CA ALA A 174 12.01 -8.46 1.95
C ALA A 174 12.81 -9.70 2.41
N VAL A 175 12.46 -10.27 3.57
CA VAL A 175 13.08 -11.51 4.07
C VAL A 175 12.72 -12.70 3.20
N ARG A 176 11.45 -12.86 2.81
CA ARG A 176 10.99 -13.95 1.93
C ARG A 176 11.71 -13.91 0.57
N ARG A 177 11.83 -12.73 -0.05
CA ARG A 177 12.57 -12.56 -1.30
C ARG A 177 14.02 -13.02 -1.20
N ARG A 178 14.70 -12.75 -0.08
CA ARG A 178 16.11 -13.19 0.09
C ARG A 178 16.24 -14.71 0.13
N GLY A 179 15.27 -15.41 0.74
CA GLY A 179 15.26 -16.87 0.79
C GLY A 179 15.06 -17.54 -0.57
N ASP A 180 14.38 -16.88 -1.52
CA ASP A 180 14.17 -17.40 -2.88
C ASP A 180 15.43 -17.29 -3.78
N HIS A 181 16.45 -16.54 -3.34
CA HIS A 181 17.69 -16.29 -4.09
C HIS A 181 18.94 -16.98 -3.49
N THR A 182 18.77 -17.77 -2.43
CA THR A 182 19.82 -18.61 -1.81
C THR A 182 19.60 -20.08 -2.14
#